data_AF-A0AAD7PW75-F1
#
_entry.id   AF-A0AAD7PW75-F1
#
_cell.length_a   1.000
_cell.length_b   1.000
_cell.length_c   1.000
_cell.angle_alpha   90.00
_cell.angle_beta   90.00
_cell.angle_gamma   90.00
#
_symmetry.space_group_name_H-M   'P 1'
#
loop_
_entity.id
_entity.type
_entity.pdbx_description
1 polymer ?
#
loop_
_entity_poly.entity_id
_entity_poly.type
_entity_poly.pdbx_seq_one_letter_code
_entity_poly.pdbx_strand_id
1 'polypeptide(L)'
;MDPEQQVLPLGHGDGDAIRVVTASKIWIDHNTLYECQDGLLDVTRGSTDVTISNNWFREQDKVILLGHDDGYLRDKNMKVTVVYNHFGPNCNQRMPRIRHAPAPAHAANNLYQGWMQYAIG
;
A
#
# COMPACT_ATOMS: atom_id res chain seq x y z
N MET A 1 -6.55 37.77 -10.41
CA MET A 1 -6.63 36.61 -9.50
C MET A 1 -8.11 36.33 -9.34
N ASP A 2 -8.55 35.17 -9.82
CA ASP A 2 -9.97 34.80 -9.86
C ASP A 2 -10.42 34.33 -8.46
N PRO A 3 -11.45 34.93 -7.83
CA PRO A 3 -11.88 34.59 -6.47
C PRO A 3 -12.70 33.30 -6.36
N GLU A 4 -13.08 32.65 -7.47
CA GLU A 4 -14.04 31.54 -7.48
C GLU A 4 -13.42 30.20 -7.86
N GLN A 5 -12.35 29.78 -7.15
CA GLN A 5 -11.97 28.36 -7.20
C GLN A 5 -13.06 27.53 -6.52
N GLN A 6 -13.88 26.86 -7.34
CA GLN A 6 -14.84 25.86 -6.89
C GLN A 6 -14.10 24.80 -6.07
N VAL A 7 -14.32 24.79 -4.75
CA VAL A 7 -13.87 23.71 -3.87
C VAL A 7 -14.72 22.49 -4.21
N LEU A 8 -14.16 21.59 -5.02
CA LEU A 8 -14.80 20.31 -5.32
C LEU A 8 -14.65 19.41 -4.08
N PRO A 9 -15.76 18.99 -3.44
CA PRO A 9 -15.68 18.01 -2.37
C PRO A 9 -15.27 16.67 -2.99
N LEU A 10 -13.98 16.35 -2.87
CA LEU A 10 -13.50 14.99 -3.05
C LEU A 10 -14.02 14.21 -1.85
N GLY A 11 -14.74 13.11 -2.10
CA GLY A 11 -15.45 12.35 -1.05
C GLY A 11 -14.54 11.93 0.12
N HIS A 12 -15.16 11.42 1.19
CA HIS A 12 -14.43 11.01 2.39
C HIS A 12 -13.31 10.00 2.05
N GLY A 13 -12.10 10.29 2.50
CA GLY A 13 -10.96 9.38 2.38
C GLY A 13 -10.87 8.47 3.60
N ASP A 14 -10.44 7.23 3.40
CA ASP A 14 -10.35 6.20 4.45
C ASP A 14 -9.27 6.50 5.51
N GLY A 15 -8.34 7.42 5.18
CA GLY A 15 -7.27 7.85 6.08
C GLY A 15 -5.96 7.07 5.92
N ASP A 16 -5.71 6.56 4.71
CA ASP A 16 -4.42 5.94 4.34
C ASP A 16 -3.34 7.00 4.10
N ALA A 17 -2.07 6.66 4.36
CA ALA A 17 -0.95 7.57 4.06
C ALA A 17 -0.79 7.79 2.54
N ILE A 18 -0.79 6.71 1.76
CA ILE A 18 -0.65 6.74 0.30
C ILE A 18 -1.66 5.77 -0.33
N ARG A 19 -2.42 6.26 -1.31
CA ARG A 19 -3.34 5.45 -2.13
C ARG A 19 -2.98 5.51 -3.60
N VAL A 20 -2.77 4.34 -4.21
CA VAL A 20 -2.51 4.16 -5.63
C VAL A 20 -3.74 3.52 -6.27
N VAL A 21 -4.55 4.35 -6.93
CA VAL A 21 -5.86 3.98 -7.47
C VAL A 21 -5.87 4.16 -8.98
N THR A 22 -6.10 3.07 -9.73
CA THR A 22 -6.18 3.08 -11.21
C THR A 22 -4.96 3.73 -11.86
N ALA A 23 -3.76 3.44 -11.33
CA ALA A 23 -2.50 4.02 -11.77
C ALA A 23 -1.47 2.97 -12.15
N SER A 24 -0.48 3.34 -12.97
CA SER A 24 0.60 2.43 -13.36
C SER A 24 1.95 3.13 -13.37
N LYS A 25 3.04 2.36 -13.27
CA LYS A 25 4.43 2.86 -13.29
C LYS A 25 4.71 3.82 -12.14
N ILE A 26 4.43 3.35 -10.93
CA ILE A 26 4.57 4.13 -9.70
C ILE A 26 5.78 3.62 -8.91
N TRP A 27 6.55 4.55 -8.37
CA TRP A 27 7.67 4.25 -7.49
C TRP A 27 7.51 4.99 -6.16
N ILE A 28 7.45 4.22 -5.07
CA ILE A 28 7.34 4.71 -3.70
C ILE A 28 8.62 4.32 -2.98
N ASP A 29 9.47 5.31 -2.73
CA ASP A 29 10.85 5.10 -2.31
C ASP A 29 11.29 6.03 -1.18
N HIS A 30 12.08 5.52 -0.23
CA HIS A 30 12.70 6.29 0.85
C HIS A 30 11.74 7.10 1.74
N ASN A 31 10.53 6.59 1.98
CA ASN A 31 9.57 7.22 2.87
C ASN A 31 9.62 6.61 4.28
N THR A 32 9.22 7.38 5.30
CA THR A 32 8.87 6.85 6.62
C THR A 32 7.37 7.01 6.82
N LEU A 33 6.65 5.89 6.95
CA LEU A 33 5.19 5.84 7.01
C LEU A 33 4.76 5.19 8.34
N TYR A 34 3.89 5.87 9.10
CA TYR A 34 3.46 5.43 10.43
C TYR A 34 2.15 6.10 10.88
N GLU A 35 1.47 5.50 11.85
CA GLU A 35 0.32 6.07 12.59
C GLU A 35 -0.78 6.73 11.72
N CYS A 36 -1.28 6.01 10.73
CA CYS A 36 -2.42 6.44 9.91
C CYS A 36 -3.73 5.81 10.38
N GLN A 37 -4.85 6.45 10.04
CA GLN A 37 -6.18 6.08 10.54
C GLN A 37 -6.63 4.69 10.05
N ASP A 38 -6.34 4.32 8.80
CA ASP A 38 -6.62 2.98 8.27
C ASP A 38 -5.33 2.23 7.87
N GLY A 39 -4.91 2.34 6.61
CA GLY A 39 -3.68 1.74 6.08
C GLY A 39 -2.50 2.71 6.01
N LEU A 40 -1.28 2.20 5.75
CA LEU A 40 -0.19 3.07 5.29
C LEU A 40 -0.17 3.17 3.77
N LEU A 41 -0.30 2.03 3.07
CA LEU A 41 -0.17 1.99 1.62
C LEU A 41 -1.16 1.04 0.96
N ASP A 42 -2.03 1.60 0.13
CA ASP A 42 -3.05 0.86 -0.60
C ASP A 42 -2.81 0.92 -2.11
N VAL A 43 -2.65 -0.24 -2.75
CA VAL A 43 -2.56 -0.37 -4.22
C VAL A 43 -3.79 -1.14 -4.70
N THR A 44 -4.70 -0.48 -5.40
CA THR A 44 -6.03 -1.02 -5.69
C THR A 44 -6.58 -0.59 -7.05
N ARG A 45 -7.72 -1.15 -7.44
CA ARG A 45 -8.52 -0.72 -8.60
C ARG A 45 -7.76 -0.78 -9.93
N GLY A 46 -7.10 -1.90 -10.19
CA GLY A 46 -6.36 -2.19 -11.42
C GLY A 46 -5.00 -1.53 -11.50
N SER A 47 -4.49 -1.00 -10.38
CA SER A 47 -3.13 -0.46 -10.32
C SER A 47 -2.10 -1.56 -10.54
N THR A 48 -1.01 -1.26 -11.26
CA THR A 48 0.02 -2.25 -11.63
C THR A 48 1.37 -1.59 -11.92
N ASP A 49 2.42 -2.38 -12.07
CA ASP A 49 3.81 -1.92 -12.26
C ASP A 49 4.23 -0.93 -11.15
N VAL A 50 4.06 -1.35 -9.90
CA VAL A 50 4.40 -0.56 -8.70
C VAL A 50 5.65 -1.12 -8.03
N THR A 51 6.62 -0.26 -7.72
CA THR A 51 7.76 -0.61 -6.87
C THR A 51 7.67 0.13 -5.54
N ILE A 52 7.76 -0.61 -4.45
CA ILE A 52 7.75 -0.13 -3.06
C ILE A 52 9.11 -0.49 -2.47
N SER A 53 10.00 0.49 -2.33
CA SER A 53 11.38 0.26 -1.93
C SER A 53 11.94 1.18 -0.87
N ASN A 54 12.89 0.70 -0.06
CA ASN A 54 13.62 1.50 0.93
C ASN A 54 12.74 2.31 1.90
N ASN A 55 11.49 1.89 2.12
CA ASN A 55 10.59 2.59 3.02
C ASN A 55 10.71 1.99 4.42
N TRP A 56 10.49 2.84 5.42
CA TRP A 56 10.35 2.44 6.81
C TRP A 56 8.88 2.51 7.23
N PHE A 57 8.27 1.34 7.44
CA PHE A 57 6.93 1.19 7.96
C PHE A 57 7.00 0.85 9.45
N ARG A 58 6.26 1.58 10.30
CA ARG A 58 6.25 1.37 11.76
C ARG A 58 4.93 1.81 12.37
N GLU A 59 4.64 1.36 13.60
CA GLU A 59 3.51 1.83 14.41
C GLU A 59 2.18 1.79 13.65
N GLN A 60 1.82 0.63 13.09
CA GLN A 60 0.59 0.49 12.30
C GLN A 60 -0.02 -0.90 12.44
N ASP A 61 -1.35 -0.96 12.55
CA ASP A 61 -2.10 -2.22 12.42
C ASP A 61 -2.04 -2.78 10.98
N LYS A 62 -2.57 -2.02 10.00
CA LYS A 62 -2.68 -2.43 8.59
C LYS A 62 -1.63 -1.74 7.74
N VAL A 63 -0.56 -2.44 7.35
CA VAL A 63 0.57 -1.78 6.66
C VAL A 63 0.32 -1.57 5.16
N ILE A 64 0.27 -2.63 4.37
CA ILE A 64 0.15 -2.58 2.90
C ILE A 64 -0.99 -3.47 2.40
N LEU A 65 -1.96 -2.89 1.68
CA LEU A 65 -3.02 -3.64 0.99
C LEU A 65 -2.79 -3.65 -0.53
N LEU A 66 -2.65 -4.85 -1.10
CA LEU A 66 -2.60 -5.06 -2.55
C LEU A 66 -3.93 -5.70 -2.98
N GLY A 67 -4.85 -4.88 -3.50
CA GLY A 67 -6.21 -5.24 -3.89
C GLY A 67 -7.24 -5.16 -2.75
N HIS A 68 -8.40 -4.52 -2.99
CA HIS A 68 -9.38 -4.21 -1.93
C HIS A 68 -10.59 -5.15 -1.86
N ASP A 69 -10.99 -5.75 -2.99
CA ASP A 69 -12.26 -6.49 -3.13
C ASP A 69 -12.02 -7.81 -3.87
N ASP A 70 -12.52 -8.90 -3.28
CA ASP A 70 -12.41 -10.27 -3.78
C ASP A 70 -13.17 -10.46 -5.11
N GLY A 71 -14.08 -9.55 -5.47
CA GLY A 71 -14.77 -9.52 -6.77
C GLY A 71 -14.06 -8.68 -7.84
N TYR A 72 -13.02 -7.90 -7.49
CA TYR A 72 -12.43 -6.94 -8.42
C TYR A 72 -11.39 -7.57 -9.35
N LEU A 73 -11.86 -8.22 -10.42
CA LEU A 73 -11.04 -9.05 -11.32
C LEU A 73 -9.90 -8.31 -12.03
N ARG A 74 -9.92 -6.97 -12.13
CA ARG A 74 -8.81 -6.22 -12.75
C ARG A 74 -7.53 -6.26 -11.91
N ASP A 75 -7.64 -6.49 -10.60
CA ASP A 75 -6.46 -6.64 -9.72
C ASP A 75 -5.69 -7.94 -10.01
N LYS A 76 -6.26 -8.89 -10.78
CA LYS A 76 -5.57 -10.10 -11.24
C LYS A 76 -4.31 -9.83 -12.08
N ASN A 77 -4.18 -8.64 -12.67
CA ASN A 77 -3.02 -8.25 -13.48
C ASN A 77 -2.05 -7.34 -12.71
N MET A 78 -2.25 -7.17 -11.40
CA MET A 78 -1.42 -6.33 -10.54
C MET A 78 -0.02 -6.92 -10.40
N LYS A 79 1.00 -6.13 -10.75
CA LYS A 79 2.41 -6.45 -10.55
C LYS A 79 3.01 -5.47 -9.56
N VAL A 80 3.50 -5.99 -8.44
CA VAL A 80 4.08 -5.17 -7.38
C VAL A 80 5.39 -5.78 -6.91
N THR A 81 6.41 -4.95 -6.78
CA THR A 81 7.69 -5.31 -6.15
C THR A 81 7.77 -4.61 -4.79
N VAL A 82 7.98 -5.38 -3.72
CA VAL A 82 8.21 -4.91 -2.36
C VAL A 82 9.63 -5.31 -1.97
N VAL A 83 10.57 -4.35 -1.94
CA VAL A 83 12.00 -4.66 -1.78
C VAL A 83 12.75 -3.68 -0.88
N TYR A 84 13.69 -4.14 -0.06
CA TYR A 84 14.50 -3.29 0.83
C TYR A 84 13.72 -2.45 1.85
N ASN A 85 12.47 -2.80 2.15
CA ASN A 85 11.69 -2.07 3.15
C ASN A 85 12.01 -2.57 4.56
N HIS A 86 11.91 -1.68 5.54
CA HIS A 86 11.96 -1.99 6.95
C HIS A 86 10.54 -1.97 7.52
N PHE A 87 10.04 -3.14 7.91
CA PHE A 87 8.78 -3.30 8.62
C PHE A 87 9.03 -3.50 10.11
N GLY A 88 8.64 -2.52 10.92
CA GLY A 88 8.75 -2.51 12.37
C GLY A 88 9.52 -1.29 12.89
N PRO A 89 9.39 -0.95 14.19
CA PRO A 89 8.64 -1.71 15.20
C PRO A 89 7.12 -1.57 15.07
N ASN A 90 6.39 -2.45 15.77
CA ASN A 90 4.95 -2.35 16.00
C ASN A 90 4.08 -2.34 14.72
N CYS A 91 4.46 -3.15 13.73
CA CYS A 91 3.59 -3.44 12.58
C CYS A 91 2.80 -4.72 12.84
N ASN A 92 1.46 -4.64 12.94
CA ASN A 92 0.67 -5.82 13.32
C ASN A 92 0.52 -6.84 12.17
N GLN A 93 0.16 -6.37 10.98
CA GLN A 93 -0.19 -7.22 9.83
C GLN A 93 -0.04 -6.55 8.45
N ARG A 94 -0.20 -7.35 7.37
CA ARG A 94 -0.29 -6.91 5.96
C ARG A 94 1.01 -6.34 5.39
N MET A 95 2.08 -7.11 5.37
CA MET A 95 3.41 -6.67 4.92
C MET A 95 3.98 -7.48 3.72
N PRO A 96 3.31 -7.56 2.56
CA PRO A 96 1.98 -7.04 2.25
C PRO A 96 0.87 -8.07 2.52
N ARG A 97 -0.39 -7.61 2.47
CA ARG A 97 -1.53 -8.49 2.22
C ARG A 97 -1.98 -8.41 0.77
N ILE A 98 -2.12 -9.56 0.13
CA ILE A 98 -2.34 -9.68 -1.31
C ILE A 98 -3.69 -10.35 -1.58
N ARG A 99 -4.50 -9.72 -2.42
CA ARG A 99 -5.68 -10.32 -3.03
C ARG A 99 -5.45 -10.58 -4.50
N HIS A 100 -6.10 -11.62 -5.02
CA HIS A 100 -5.98 -12.07 -6.41
C HIS A 100 -4.54 -12.48 -6.74
N ALA A 101 -4.24 -13.77 -6.56
CA ALA A 101 -2.90 -14.33 -6.75
C ALA A 101 -2.44 -14.71 -8.19
N PRO A 102 -3.12 -14.39 -9.33
CA PRO A 102 -2.60 -14.85 -10.61
C PRO A 102 -1.46 -14.00 -11.19
N ALA A 103 -1.22 -12.78 -10.70
CA ALA A 103 -0.07 -11.97 -11.09
C ALA A 103 1.00 -11.92 -9.97
N PRO A 104 2.29 -11.83 -10.33
CA PRO A 104 3.37 -11.92 -9.35
C PRO A 104 3.44 -10.66 -8.48
N ALA A 105 3.31 -10.86 -7.17
CA ALA A 105 3.87 -9.96 -6.18
C ALA A 105 5.27 -10.50 -5.80
N HIS A 106 6.29 -9.67 -5.91
CA HIS A 106 7.66 -10.03 -5.56
C HIS A 106 8.05 -9.35 -4.24
N ALA A 107 8.28 -10.13 -3.19
CA ALA A 107 8.81 -9.63 -1.92
C ALA A 107 10.25 -10.14 -1.75
N ALA A 108 11.23 -9.24 -1.70
CA ALA A 108 12.65 -9.59 -1.60
C ALA A 108 13.39 -8.64 -0.66
N ASN A 109 14.40 -9.13 0.07
CA ASN A 109 15.31 -8.31 0.88
C ASN A 109 14.64 -7.28 1.81
N ASN A 110 13.42 -7.54 2.28
CA ASN A 110 12.77 -6.71 3.29
C ASN A 110 13.16 -7.20 4.69
N LEU A 111 13.31 -6.27 5.63
CA LEU A 111 13.48 -6.56 7.04
C LEU A 111 12.11 -6.58 7.72
N TYR A 112 11.75 -7.68 8.37
CA TYR A 112 10.52 -7.82 9.14
C TYR A 112 10.85 -7.99 10.61
N GLN A 113 10.29 -7.14 11.48
CA GLN A 113 10.55 -7.16 12.91
C GLN A 113 9.27 -6.99 13.72
N GLY A 114 9.01 -7.94 14.62
CA GLY A 114 8.02 -7.78 15.69
C GLY A 114 6.57 -7.73 15.23
N TRP A 115 6.19 -8.47 14.18
CA TRP A 115 4.79 -8.58 13.79
C TRP A 115 3.98 -9.42 14.78
N MET A 116 2.76 -9.01 15.10
CA MET A 116 1.94 -9.72 16.08
C MET A 116 0.96 -10.72 15.44
N GLN A 117 0.35 -10.39 14.31
CA GLN A 117 -0.63 -11.29 13.67
C GLN A 117 -0.04 -12.11 12.53
N TYR A 118 0.46 -11.47 11.47
CA TYR A 118 1.20 -12.13 10.37
C TYR A 118 2.01 -11.10 9.58
N ALA A 119 3.08 -11.55 8.92
CA ALA A 119 3.84 -10.68 8.00
C ALA A 119 3.19 -10.63 6.61
N ILE A 120 3.26 -11.71 5.85
CA ILE A 120 2.77 -11.79 4.46
C ILE A 120 1.53 -12.69 4.43
N GLY A 121 0.48 -12.28 3.71
CA GLY A 121 -0.76 -13.06 3.57
C GLY A 121 -1.70 -12.55 2.49
#